data_AF-A0A7X9CHW4-F1
#
_entry.id   AF-A0A7X9CHW4-F1
#
_cell.length_a   1.000
_cell.length_b   1.000
_cell.length_c   1.000
_cell.angle_alpha   90.00
_cell.angle_beta   90.00
_cell.angle_gamma   90.00
#
_symmetry.space_group_name_H-M   'P 1'
#
loop_
_entity.id
_entity.type
_entity.pdbx_description
1 polymer ?
#
loop_
_entity_poly.entity_id
_entity_poly.type
_entity_poly.pdbx_seq_one_letter_code
_entity_poly.pdbx_strand_id
1 'polypeptide(L)'
;MTFEILIVVALILLGILFMLAEIFLLPGISIAGIAGAIFLIGGIVYSYLFIGSIAGNITLAATAIAMGASFFLLLNSKSLRKISLETNIESKVDNSDLGKISVGDTGIALSRLNPTGKVMVNDLTVEGKSFNGEFID
;
A
#
# COMPACT_ATOMS: atom_id res chain seq x y z
N MET A 1 35.56 21.26 14.07
CA MET A 1 35.49 19.82 13.74
C MET A 1 34.38 19.04 14.46
N THR A 2 34.22 19.17 15.78
CA THR A 2 33.19 18.42 16.52
C THR A 2 31.76 18.87 16.24
N PHE A 3 31.55 20.17 16.05
CA PHE A 3 30.24 20.76 15.78
C PHE A 3 29.71 20.37 14.39
N GLU A 4 30.58 20.30 13.40
CA GLU A 4 30.30 19.94 12.02
C GLU A 4 29.90 18.46 11.93
N ILE A 5 30.57 17.59 12.68
CA ILE A 5 30.19 16.18 12.81
C ILE A 5 28.79 16.07 13.42
N LEU A 6 28.47 16.87 14.45
CA LEU A 6 27.15 16.87 15.07
C LEU A 6 26.05 17.30 14.09
N ILE A 7 26.33 18.31 13.25
CA ILE A 7 25.42 18.73 12.17
C ILE A 7 25.20 17.58 11.18
N VAL A 8 26.28 16.94 10.70
CA VAL A 8 26.17 15.82 9.75
C VAL A 8 25.33 14.69 10.34
N VAL A 9 25.62 14.28 11.58
CA VAL A 9 24.86 13.21 12.24
C VAL A 9 23.39 13.57 12.39
N ALA A 10 23.08 14.81 12.80
CA ALA A 10 21.69 15.28 12.93
C ALA A 10 20.95 15.25 11.59
N LEU A 11 21.59 15.74 10.51
CA LEU A 11 21.01 15.73 9.16
C LEU A 11 20.78 14.31 8.64
N ILE A 12 21.73 13.41 8.83
CA ILE A 12 21.58 12.01 8.38
C ILE A 12 20.47 11.31 9.17
N LEU A 13 20.45 11.44 10.50
CA LEU A 13 19.41 10.80 11.32
C LEU A 13 18.02 11.32 10.99
N LEU A 14 17.86 12.64 10.82
CA LEU A 14 16.57 13.24 10.48
C LEU A 14 16.14 12.86 9.06
N GLY A 15 17.09 12.80 8.13
CA GLY A 15 16.86 12.35 6.76
C GLY A 15 16.39 10.90 6.67
N ILE A 16 17.04 9.99 7.40
CA ILE A 16 16.62 8.59 7.51
C ILE A 16 15.23 8.52 8.14
N LEU A 17 15.00 9.23 9.25
CA LEU A 17 13.71 9.23 9.93
C LEU A 17 12.56 9.64 9.01
N PHE A 18 12.73 10.73 8.24
CA PHE A 18 11.70 11.22 7.33
C PHE A 18 11.48 10.29 6.13
N MET A 19 12.54 9.68 5.60
CA MET A 19 12.42 8.66 4.55
C MET A 19 11.64 7.43 5.04
N LEU A 20 11.97 6.93 6.23
CA LEU A 20 11.25 5.80 6.81
C LEU A 20 9.79 6.17 7.12
N ALA A 21 9.53 7.40 7.58
CA ALA A 21 8.17 7.88 7.82
C ALA A 21 7.33 7.94 6.53
N GLU A 22 7.88 8.44 5.42
CA GLU A 22 7.19 8.43 4.12
C GLU A 22 6.85 7.00 3.69
N ILE A 23 7.82 6.09 3.77
CA ILE A 23 7.67 4.72 3.27
C ILE A 23 6.65 3.92 4.10
N PHE A 24 6.62 4.11 5.42
CA PHE A 24 5.85 3.26 6.33
C PHE A 24 4.60 3.90 6.93
N LEU A 25 4.54 5.22 7.09
CA LEU A 25 3.44 5.91 7.80
C LEU A 25 2.52 6.68 6.85
N LEU A 26 3.08 7.40 5.87
CA LEU A 26 2.34 8.35 5.02
C LEU A 26 2.50 8.05 3.52
N PRO A 27 2.27 6.81 3.06
CA PRO A 27 2.47 6.48 1.65
C PRO A 27 1.59 7.36 0.77
N GLY A 28 2.22 8.15 -0.11
CA GLY A 28 1.54 9.00 -1.10
C GLY A 28 1.48 10.49 -0.77
N ILE A 29 2.01 10.94 0.38
CA ILE A 29 2.05 12.37 0.74
C ILE A 29 3.34 13.04 0.22
N SER A 30 4.41 12.30 -0.04
CA SER A 30 5.70 12.69 -0.65
C SER A 30 6.50 13.83 0.02
N ILE A 31 5.89 14.65 0.86
CA ILE A 31 6.52 15.81 1.52
C ILE A 31 7.63 15.36 2.47
N ALA A 32 7.38 14.31 3.26
CA ALA A 32 8.38 13.75 4.16
C ALA A 32 9.52 13.11 3.37
N GLY A 33 9.21 12.40 2.28
CA GLY A 33 10.22 11.83 1.38
C GLY A 33 11.16 12.90 0.79
N ILE A 34 10.60 14.01 0.31
CA ILE A 34 11.39 15.12 -0.25
C ILE A 34 12.26 15.77 0.84
N ALA A 35 11.69 16.07 2.01
CA ALA A 35 12.44 16.65 3.12
C ALA A 35 13.56 15.69 3.59
N GLY A 36 13.28 14.39 3.65
CA GLY A 36 14.25 13.36 3.97
C GLY A 36 15.41 13.32 2.97
N ALA A 37 15.11 13.34 1.66
CA ALA A 37 16.13 13.39 0.62
C ALA A 37 17.02 14.64 0.74
N ILE A 38 16.43 15.81 0.99
CA ILE A 38 17.18 17.06 1.18
C ILE A 38 18.13 16.94 2.37
N PHE A 39 17.68 16.39 3.50
CA PHE A 39 18.55 16.22 4.67
C PHE A 39 19.68 15.21 4.44
N LEU A 40 19.41 14.09 3.74
CA LEU A 40 20.46 13.11 3.44
C LEU A 40 21.50 13.67 2.49
N ILE A 41 21.06 14.23 1.35
CA ILE A 41 21.97 14.83 0.37
C ILE A 41 22.72 16.00 1.02
N GLY A 42 22.01 16.85 1.76
CA GLY A 42 22.57 17.98 2.49
C GLY A 42 23.63 17.55 3.49
N GLY A 43 23.39 16.51 4.29
CA GLY A 43 24.36 15.99 5.27
C GLY A 43 25.62 15.43 4.61
N ILE A 44 25.48 14.69 3.51
CA ILE A 44 26.60 14.16 2.74
C ILE A 44 27.42 15.30 2.12
N VAL A 45 26.76 16.23 1.42
CA VAL A 45 27.41 17.38 0.79
C VAL A 45 28.11 18.25 1.84
N TYR A 46 27.46 18.51 2.97
CA TYR A 46 28.03 19.25 4.08
C TYR A 46 29.31 18.57 4.60
N SER A 47 29.33 17.25 4.72
CA SER A 47 30.53 16.51 5.11
C SER A 47 31.68 16.68 4.11
N TYR A 48 31.41 16.69 2.81
CA TYR A 48 32.44 16.93 1.79
C TYR A 48 33.00 18.35 1.86
N LEU A 49 32.13 19.35 2.06
CA LEU A 49 32.51 20.76 2.03
C LEU A 49 33.25 21.22 3.29
N PHE A 50 32.84 20.76 4.47
CA PHE A 50 33.30 21.33 5.74
C PHE A 50 34.22 20.41 6.56
N ILE A 51 34.24 19.10 6.27
CA ILE A 51 35.11 18.14 6.99
C ILE A 51 36.17 17.57 6.04
N GLY A 52 35.81 17.32 4.78
CA GLY A 52 36.72 16.94 3.71
C GLY A 52 36.37 15.60 3.05
N SER A 53 37.08 15.28 1.98
CA SER A 53 36.72 14.19 1.06
C SER A 53 36.72 12.79 1.70
N ILE A 54 37.67 12.53 2.62
CA ILE A 54 37.71 11.24 3.33
C ILE A 54 36.47 11.08 4.21
N ALA A 55 36.13 12.11 4.99
CA ALA A 55 34.93 12.10 5.83
C ALA A 55 33.64 12.05 5.01
N GLY A 56 33.59 12.74 3.87
CA GLY A 56 32.47 12.68 2.93
C GLY A 56 32.22 11.26 2.40
N ASN A 57 33.28 10.56 1.96
CA ASN A 57 33.18 9.18 1.50
C ASN A 57 32.71 8.23 2.61
N ILE A 58 33.24 8.39 3.83
CA ILE A 58 32.80 7.61 5.00
C ILE A 58 31.32 7.89 5.28
N THR A 59 30.91 9.16 5.28
CA THR A 59 29.51 9.57 5.54
C THR A 59 28.57 9.01 4.48
N LEU A 60 28.96 9.05 3.20
CA LEU A 60 28.19 8.47 2.10
C LEU A 60 27.97 6.96 2.30
N ALA A 61 29.06 6.21 2.54
CA ALA A 61 28.99 4.77 2.76
C ALA A 61 28.17 4.42 4.02
N ALA A 62 28.41 5.13 5.12
CA ALA A 62 27.69 4.94 6.38
C ALA A 62 26.19 5.25 6.21
N THR A 63 25.84 6.30 5.49
CA THR A 63 24.44 6.67 5.22
C THR A 63 23.74 5.59 4.39
N ALA A 64 24.39 5.08 3.34
CA ALA A 64 23.83 4.02 2.50
C ALA A 64 23.59 2.73 3.30
N ILE A 65 24.57 2.32 4.12
CA ILE A 65 24.45 1.15 5.00
C ILE A 65 23.37 1.37 6.05
N ALA A 66 23.34 2.52 6.73
CA ALA A 66 22.35 2.82 7.77
C ALA A 66 20.93 2.85 7.21
N MET A 67 20.73 3.47 6.04
CA MET A 67 19.44 3.48 5.35
C MET A 67 19.01 2.05 4.98
N GLY A 68 19.88 1.27 4.32
CA GLY A 68 19.57 -0.11 3.95
C GLY A 68 19.30 -1.02 5.15
N ALA A 69 20.11 -0.91 6.20
CA ALA A 69 19.92 -1.66 7.44
C ALA A 69 18.63 -1.27 8.15
N SER A 70 18.33 0.03 8.29
CA SER A 70 17.10 0.50 8.92
C SER A 70 15.86 0.05 8.15
N PHE A 71 15.91 0.10 6.82
CA PHE A 71 14.85 -0.39 5.95
C PHE A 71 14.63 -1.91 6.10
N PHE A 72 15.71 -2.70 6.05
CA PHE A 72 15.64 -4.15 6.22
C PHE A 72 15.13 -4.55 7.62
N LEU A 73 15.62 -3.90 8.68
CA LEU A 73 15.19 -4.15 10.05
C LEU A 73 13.71 -3.81 10.25
N LEU A 74 13.22 -2.72 9.65
CA LEU A 74 11.81 -2.34 9.71
C LEU A 74 10.92 -3.31 8.93
N LEU A 75 11.32 -3.72 7.73
CA LEU A 75 10.64 -4.77 6.96
C LEU A 75 10.54 -6.08 7.72
N ASN A 76 11.62 -6.49 8.38
CA ASN A 76 11.64 -7.72 9.18
C ASN A 76 10.99 -7.55 10.56
N SER A 77 10.60 -6.33 10.95
CA SER A 77 9.95 -6.10 12.22
C SER A 77 8.52 -6.61 12.20
N LYS A 78 8.11 -7.30 13.28
CA LYS A 78 6.72 -7.74 13.49
C LYS A 78 5.72 -6.58 13.50
N SER A 79 6.19 -5.33 13.61
CA SER A 79 5.37 -4.13 13.62
C SER A 79 4.64 -3.91 12.30
N LEU A 80 5.27 -4.21 11.16
CA LEU A 80 4.63 -4.13 9.84
C LEU A 80 3.70 -5.31 9.58
N ARG A 81 4.00 -6.49 10.11
CA ARG A 81 3.10 -7.66 10.00
C ARG A 81 1.77 -7.47 10.73
N LYS A 82 1.72 -6.58 11.73
CA LYS A 82 0.48 -6.22 12.44
C LYS A 82 -0.36 -5.17 11.71
N ILE A 83 0.25 -4.39 10.82
CA ILE A 83 -0.39 -3.35 10.00
C ILE A 83 -0.74 -3.91 8.61
N SER A 84 -0.08 -4.99 8.18
CA SER A 84 -0.47 -5.74 7.00
C SER A 84 -1.89 -6.26 7.18
N LEU A 85 -2.79 -5.79 6.32
CA LEU A 85 -4.17 -6.20 6.29
C LEU A 85 -4.23 -7.63 5.75
N GLU A 86 -4.04 -8.62 6.63
CA GLU A 86 -4.34 -10.03 6.41
C GLU A 86 -5.87 -10.24 6.37
N THR A 87 -6.61 -9.33 5.72
CA THR A 87 -8.02 -9.54 5.41
C THR A 87 -8.07 -10.52 4.25
N ASN A 88 -8.05 -11.81 4.59
CA ASN A 88 -8.60 -12.81 3.71
C ASN A 88 -10.10 -12.53 3.65
N ILE A 89 -10.59 -12.02 2.52
CA ILE A 89 -12.02 -11.88 2.28
C ILE A 89 -12.56 -13.31 2.07
N GLU A 90 -12.87 -13.98 3.17
CA GLU A 90 -13.61 -15.25 3.17
C GLU A 90 -15.11 -15.04 2.96
N SER A 91 -15.57 -13.82 2.64
CA SER A 91 -16.94 -13.62 2.19
C SER A 91 -17.10 -14.22 0.80
N LYS A 92 -17.32 -15.54 0.73
CA LYS A 92 -18.10 -16.09 -0.38
C LYS A 92 -19.51 -15.54 -0.23
N VAL A 93 -20.05 -15.03 -1.33
CA VAL A 93 -21.49 -14.78 -1.44
C VAL A 93 -22.19 -16.08 -1.00
N ASP A 94 -22.98 -16.02 0.05
CA ASP A 94 -23.77 -17.16 0.52
C ASP A 94 -24.75 -17.53 -0.59
N ASN A 95 -24.38 -18.56 -1.36
CA ASN A 95 -25.16 -19.07 -2.48
C ASN A 95 -26.05 -20.25 -2.05
N SER A 96 -26.24 -20.48 -0.74
CA SER A 96 -27.10 -21.56 -0.24
C SER A 96 -28.51 -21.47 -0.80
N ASP A 97 -29.01 -20.26 -1.04
CA ASP A 97 -30.32 -20.02 -1.64
C ASP A 97 -30.38 -20.33 -3.15
N LEU A 98 -29.27 -20.25 -3.89
CA LEU A 98 -29.23 -20.67 -5.31
C LEU A 98 -29.48 -22.17 -5.48
N GLY A 99 -29.23 -22.98 -4.45
CA GLY A 99 -29.56 -24.42 -4.46
C GLY A 99 -31.07 -24.71 -4.49
N LYS A 100 -31.92 -23.70 -4.25
CA LYS A 100 -33.39 -23.79 -4.31
C LYS A 100 -33.94 -23.52 -5.72
N ILE A 101 -33.07 -23.18 -6.68
CA ILE A 101 -33.43 -22.94 -8.07
C ILE A 101 -32.93 -24.12 -8.92
N SER A 102 -33.84 -24.76 -9.63
CA SER A 102 -33.55 -25.87 -10.55
C SER A 102 -33.85 -25.50 -12.00
N VAL A 103 -33.19 -26.17 -12.94
CA VAL A 103 -33.47 -25.99 -14.37
C VAL A 103 -34.91 -26.41 -14.66
N GLY A 104 -35.71 -25.49 -15.18
CA GLY A 104 -37.14 -25.69 -15.46
C GLY A 104 -38.07 -24.90 -14.54
N ASP A 105 -37.55 -24.32 -13.45
CA ASP A 105 -38.32 -23.45 -12.58
C ASP A 105 -38.77 -22.18 -13.31
N THR A 106 -39.98 -21.74 -13.02
CA THR A 106 -40.55 -20.51 -13.58
C THR A 106 -40.38 -19.35 -12.59
N GLY A 107 -40.21 -18.16 -13.14
CA GLY A 107 -40.02 -16.95 -12.35
C GLY A 107 -40.51 -15.71 -13.05
N ILE A 108 -40.40 -14.59 -12.36
CA ILE A 108 -40.89 -13.28 -12.81
C ILE A 108 -39.70 -12.33 -12.90
N ALA A 109 -39.56 -11.62 -14.02
CA ALA A 109 -38.61 -10.53 -14.12
C ALA A 109 -39.09 -9.34 -13.27
N LEU A 110 -38.27 -8.91 -12.31
CA LEU A 110 -38.54 -7.74 -11.46
C LEU A 110 -37.94 -6.45 -12.07
N SER A 111 -36.96 -6.61 -12.94
CA SER A 111 -36.41 -5.53 -13.76
C SER A 111 -36.25 -6.01 -15.19
N ARG A 112 -36.15 -5.06 -16.12
CA ARG A 112 -35.71 -5.32 -17.48
C ARG A 112 -34.42 -6.13 -17.48
N LEU A 113 -34.37 -7.16 -18.32
CA LEU A 113 -33.20 -8.02 -18.52
C LEU A 113 -32.48 -7.53 -19.78
N ASN A 114 -31.42 -6.73 -19.60
CA ASN A 114 -30.64 -6.16 -20.70
C ASN A 114 -29.13 -6.31 -20.51
N PRO A 115 -28.54 -7.45 -20.89
CA PRO A 115 -29.13 -8.80 -20.89
C PRO A 115 -29.24 -9.37 -19.45
N THR A 116 -28.79 -8.60 -18.45
CA THR A 116 -28.82 -8.97 -17.02
C THR A 116 -29.82 -8.08 -16.28
N GLY A 117 -30.41 -8.60 -15.20
CA GLY A 117 -31.40 -7.90 -14.38
C GLY A 117 -31.78 -8.73 -13.16
N LYS A 118 -32.83 -8.31 -12.44
CA LYS A 118 -33.35 -9.03 -11.28
C LYS A 118 -34.52 -9.91 -11.67
N VAL A 119 -34.48 -11.16 -11.24
CA VAL A 119 -35.57 -12.14 -11.39
C VAL A 119 -35.95 -12.69 -10.03
N MET A 120 -37.23 -13.01 -9.88
CA MET A 120 -37.76 -13.73 -8.72
C MET A 120 -38.11 -15.15 -9.15
N VAL A 121 -37.47 -16.16 -8.55
CA VAL A 121 -37.73 -17.58 -8.79
C VAL A 121 -37.92 -18.24 -7.44
N ASN A 122 -39.02 -18.98 -7.22
CA ASN A 122 -39.35 -19.61 -5.92
C ASN A 122 -39.24 -18.63 -4.73
N ASP A 123 -39.80 -17.43 -4.87
CA ASP A 123 -39.73 -16.31 -3.90
C ASP A 123 -38.32 -15.79 -3.57
N LEU A 124 -37.30 -16.23 -4.31
CA LEU A 124 -35.92 -15.76 -4.18
C LEU A 124 -35.60 -14.73 -5.26
N THR A 125 -35.16 -13.54 -4.85
CA THR A 125 -34.70 -12.50 -5.78
C THR A 125 -33.22 -12.69 -6.09
N VAL A 126 -32.88 -12.98 -7.34
CA VAL A 126 -31.51 -13.21 -7.80
C VAL A 126 -31.20 -12.42 -9.07
N GLU A 127 -29.91 -12.31 -9.39
CA GLU A 127 -29.47 -11.76 -10.67
C GLU A 127 -29.65 -12.82 -11.76
N GLY A 128 -30.48 -12.51 -12.76
CA GLY A 128 -30.76 -13.35 -13.90
C GLY A 128 -30.19 -12.73 -15.17
N LYS A 129 -29.74 -13.57 -16.10
CA LYS A 129 -29.27 -13.17 -17.42
C LYS A 129 -30.10 -13.89 -18.49
N SER A 130 -30.53 -13.17 -19.52
CA SER A 130 -31.22 -13.78 -20.66
C SER A 130 -30.31 -14.79 -21.36
N PHE A 131 -30.84 -15.98 -21.65
CA PHE A 131 -30.06 -17.12 -22.14
C PHE A 131 -29.37 -16.84 -23.48
N ASN A 132 -30.07 -16.16 -24.38
CA ASN A 132 -29.60 -15.77 -25.72
C ASN A 132 -29.09 -14.32 -25.79
N GLY A 133 -29.07 -13.58 -24.67
CA GLY A 133 -28.70 -12.17 -24.65
C GLY A 133 -29.75 -11.22 -25.23
N GLU A 134 -30.95 -11.71 -25.54
CA GLU A 134 -32.06 -10.86 -25.98
C GLU A 134 -32.59 -10.02 -24.82
N PHE A 135 -33.17 -8.87 -25.18
CA PHE A 135 -33.79 -7.95 -24.23
C PHE A 135 -35.18 -8.45 -23.87
N ILE A 136 -35.42 -8.63 -22.57
CA ILE A 136 -36.74 -8.97 -22.03
C ILE A 136 -37.17 -7.78 -21.16
N ASP A 137 -38.23 -7.08 -21.59
CA ASP A 137 -38.85 -5.94 -20.88
C ASP A 137 -40.16 -6.41 -20.21
#